data_AF-A0A3D3K3C9-F1
#
_entry.id   AF-A0A3D3K3C9-F1
#
_cell.length_a   1.000
_cell.length_b   1.000
_cell.length_c   1.000
_cell.angle_alpha   90.00
_cell.angle_beta   90.00
_cell.angle_gamma   90.00
#
_symmetry.space_group_name_H-M   'P 1'
#
loop_
_entity.id
_entity.type
_entity.pdbx_description
1 polymer ?
#
loop_
_entity_poly.entity_id
_entity_poly.type
_entity_poly.pdbx_seq_one_letter_code
_entity_poly.pdbx_strand_id
1 'polypeptide(L)' 'MKKRHKQKLVVLSIALFIMFNAPVLLLFNNAKETFELPLIYVYIFAIWLASSIFSLLIFKKFDE' A
#
# COMPACT_ATOMS: atom_id res chain seq x y z
N MET A 1 24.10 1.01 -1.92
CA MET A 1 22.95 0.07 -1.92
C MET A 1 23.42 -1.40 -1.95
N LYS A 2 23.66 -2.03 -0.78
CA LYS A 2 23.80 -3.50 -0.66
C LYS A 2 22.60 -4.24 -1.30
N LYS A 3 22.81 -5.43 -1.88
CA LYS A 3 21.75 -6.24 -2.55
C LYS A 3 20.46 -6.43 -1.70
N ARG A 4 20.59 -6.38 -0.37
CA ARG A 4 19.48 -6.46 0.60
C ARG A 4 18.48 -5.28 0.55
N HIS A 5 18.88 -4.08 0.13
CA HIS A 5 17.95 -2.93 0.07
C HIS A 5 16.98 -3.03 -1.12
N LYS A 6 17.48 -3.52 -2.27
CA LYS A 6 16.66 -3.74 -3.46
C LYS A 6 15.61 -4.82 -3.22
N GLN A 7 15.98 -5.90 -2.51
CA GLN A 7 15.02 -6.96 -2.19
C GLN A 7 13.85 -6.48 -1.32
N LYS A 8 14.10 -5.63 -0.30
CA LYS A 8 13.02 -5.10 0.55
C LYS A 8 12.05 -4.20 -0.22
N LEU A 9 12.57 -3.34 -1.11
CA LEU A 9 11.73 -2.50 -1.98
C LEU A 9 10.94 -3.32 -2.99
N VAL A 10 11.55 -4.35 -3.58
CA VAL A 10 10.86 -5.25 -4.54
C VAL A 10 9.70 -6.00 -3.87
N VAL A 11 9.90 -6.51 -2.64
CA VAL A 11 8.81 -7.16 -1.89
C VAL A 11 7.69 -6.17 -1.57
N LEU A 12 8.01 -4.93 -1.19
CA LEU A 12 7.02 -3.88 -0.96
C LEU A 12 6.20 -3.58 -2.23
N SER A 13 6.88 -3.46 -3.39
CA SER A 13 6.22 -3.21 -4.67
C SER A 13 5.32 -4.38 -5.10
N ILE A 14 5.74 -5.63 -4.91
CA ILE A 14 4.92 -6.81 -5.21
C ILE A 14 3.70 -6.87 -4.27
N ALA A 15 3.89 -6.60 -2.98
CA ALA A 15 2.78 -6.54 -2.02
C ALA A 15 1.77 -5.45 -2.41
N LEU A 16 2.25 -4.26 -2.80
CA LEU A 16 1.39 -3.18 -3.30
C LEU A 16 0.63 -3.59 -4.56
N PHE A 17 1.30 -4.25 -5.51
CA PHE A 17 0.71 -4.70 -6.76
C PHE A 17 -0.44 -5.70 -6.53
N ILE A 18 -0.30 -6.59 -5.55
CA ILE A 18 -1.37 -7.52 -5.14
C ILE A 18 -2.49 -6.76 -4.44
N MET A 19 -2.19 -5.79 -3.56
CA MET A 19 -3.19 -5.00 -2.83
C MET A 19 -4.02 -4.07 -3.73
N PHE A 20 -3.43 -3.56 -4.81
CA PHE A 20 -4.08 -2.72 -5.82
C PHE A 20 -4.70 -3.52 -6.98
N ASN A 21 -4.78 -4.84 -6.88
CA ASN A 21 -5.33 -5.68 -7.94
C ASN A 21 -6.87 -5.55 -8.00
N ALA A 22 -7.45 -5.64 -9.21
CA ALA A 22 -8.87 -5.45 -9.46
C ALA A 22 -9.80 -6.33 -8.58
N PRO A 23 -9.60 -7.66 -8.47
CA PRO A 23 -10.33 -8.53 -7.52
C PRO A 23 -10.29 -8.04 -6.08
N VAL A 24 -9.15 -7.55 -5.58
CA VAL A 24 -9.02 -7.07 -4.20
C VAL A 24 -9.82 -5.78 -4.02
N LEU A 25 -9.76 -4.87 -5.00
CA LEU A 25 -10.57 -3.65 -5.01
C LEU A 25 -12.06 -3.94 -5.09
N LEU A 26 -12.46 -4.94 -5.87
CA LEU A 26 -13.85 -5.36 -6.04
C LEU A 26 -14.46 -5.95 -4.76
N LEU A 27 -13.66 -6.50 -3.83
CA LEU A 27 -14.15 -6.92 -2.50
C LEU A 27 -14.74 -5.74 -1.72
N PHE A 28 -14.20 -4.54 -1.94
CA PHE A 28 -14.66 -3.30 -1.30
C PHE A 28 -15.69 -2.54 -2.14
N ASN A 29 -16.01 -3.02 -3.36
CA ASN A 29 -17.05 -2.47 -4.24
C ASN A 29 -18.48 -2.91 -3.83
N ASN A 30 -18.69 -3.23 -2.56
CA ASN A 30 -20.03 -3.44 -2.01
C ASN A 30 -20.61 -2.07 -1.65
N ALA A 31 -21.93 -1.89 -1.77
CA ALA A 31 -22.66 -0.65 -1.43
C ALA A 31 -22.70 -0.34 0.08
N LYS A 32 -21.64 -0.69 0.81
CA LYS A 32 -21.40 -0.26 2.17
C LYS A 32 -20.76 1.11 2.09
N GLU A 33 -21.59 2.13 2.28
CA GLU A 33 -21.12 3.49 2.43
C GLU A 33 -20.76 3.70 3.90
N THR A 34 -19.52 4.12 4.15
CA THR A 34 -19.15 4.65 5.46
C THR A 34 -19.13 6.15 5.27
N PHE A 35 -19.94 6.89 6.03
CA PHE A 35 -19.95 8.36 5.94
C PHE A 35 -20.40 8.89 4.55
N GLU A 36 -21.33 8.21 3.86
CA GLU A 36 -21.80 8.54 2.49
C GLU A 36 -20.68 8.48 1.42
N LEU A 37 -19.53 7.92 1.79
CA LEU A 37 -18.39 7.74 0.91
C LEU A 37 -18.18 6.25 0.62
N PRO A 38 -17.89 5.89 -0.65
CA PRO A 38 -17.53 4.52 -0.99
C PRO A 38 -16.29 4.05 -0.21
N LEU A 39 -16.42 2.92 0.48
CA LEU A 39 -15.34 2.29 1.27
C LEU A 39 -14.05 2.07 0.47
N ILE A 40 -14.16 1.91 -0.84
CA ILE A 40 -13.04 1.71 -1.74
C ILE A 40 -12.06 2.89 -1.71
N TYR A 41 -12.54 4.14 -1.55
CA TYR A 41 -11.67 5.31 -1.47
C TYR A 41 -10.86 5.32 -0.17
N VAL A 42 -11.50 4.98 0.95
CA VAL A 42 -10.83 4.87 2.25
C VAL A 42 -9.72 3.82 2.20
N TYR A 43 -10.01 2.67 1.59
CA TYR A 43 -9.03 1.59 1.40
C TYR A 43 -7.83 2.03 0.55
N ILE A 44 -8.07 2.67 -0.59
CA ILE A 44 -7.01 3.18 -1.49
C ILE A 44 -6.12 4.19 -0.76
N PHE A 45 -6.72 5.18 -0.08
CA PHE A 45 -5.99 6.19 0.67
C PHE A 45 -5.17 5.59 1.82
N ALA A 46 -5.74 4.64 2.56
CA ALA A 46 -5.04 3.96 3.65
C ALA A 46 -3.81 3.18 3.16
N ILE A 47 -3.94 2.43 2.07
CA ILE A 47 -2.82 1.67 1.49
C ILE A 47 -1.76 2.60 0.90
N TRP A 48 -2.18 3.69 0.26
CA TRP A 48 -1.27 4.66 -0.29
C TRP A 48 -0.44 5.37 0.80
N LEU A 49 -1.09 5.76 1.91
CA LEU A 49 -0.39 6.30 3.08
C LEU A 49 0.53 5.27 3.72
N ALA A 50 0.06 4.03 3.91
CA ALA A 50 0.88 2.94 4.45
C ALA A 50 2.13 2.72 3.59
N SER A 51 1.98 2.68 2.26
CA SER A 51 3.10 2.56 1.33
C SER A 51 4.11 3.70 1.47
N SER A 52 3.62 4.94 1.53
CA SER A 52 4.47 6.13 1.71
C SER A 52 5.23 6.07 3.03
N ILE A 53 4.57 5.68 4.12
CA ILE A 53 5.20 5.48 5.44
C ILE A 53 6.24 4.36 5.38
N PHE A 54 5.93 3.22 4.77
CA PHE A 54 6.88 2.11 4.62
C PHE A 54 8.12 2.55 3.82
N SER A 55 7.94 3.33 2.76
CA SER A 55 9.05 3.91 2.00
C SER A 55 9.91 4.81 2.90
N LEU A 56 9.29 5.72 3.65
CA LEU A 56 10.00 6.61 4.58
C LEU A 56 10.71 5.85 5.71
N LEU A 57 10.12 4.78 6.25
CA LEU A 57 10.75 3.92 7.25
C LEU A 57 11.97 3.18 6.69
N ILE A 58 11.87 2.72 5.44
CA ILE A 58 13.00 2.11 4.73
C ILE A 58 14.11 3.15 4.57
N PHE A 59 13.80 4.37 4.15
CA PHE A 59 14.77 5.46 4.02
C PHE A 59 15.41 5.86 5.37
N LYS A 60 14.61 6.10 6.42
CA LYS A 60 15.10 6.50 7.75
C LYS A 60 16.02 5.45 8.38
N LYS A 61 15.76 4.17 8.13
CA LYS A 61 16.61 3.06 8.59
C LYS A 61 17.90 2.89 7.77
N PHE A 62 18.11 3.69 6.73
CA PHE A 62 19.31 3.69 5.88
C PHE A 62 20.13 4.98 5.95
N ASP A 63 19.65 6.00 6.66
CA ASP A 63 20.43 7.22 6.96
C ASP A 63 21.35 7.02 8.20
N GLU A 64 21.39 5.80 8.74
CA GLU A 64 22.31 5.34 9.79
C GLU A 64 23.07 4.09 9.31
#